data_AF-A0A932BZX9-F1
#
_entry.id   AF-A0A932BZX9-F1
#
_cell.length_a   1.000
_cell.length_b   1.000
_cell.length_c   1.000
_cell.angle_alpha   90.00
_cell.angle_beta   90.00
_cell.angle_gamma   90.00
#
_symmetry.space_group_name_H-M   'P 1'
#
loop_
_entity.id
_entity.type
_entity.pdbx_description
1 polymer ?
#
loop_
_entity_poly.entity_id
_entity_poly.type
_entity_poly.pdbx_seq_one_letter_code
_entity_poly.pdbx_strand_id
1 'polypeptide(L)'
;MALVLALCVVVARAAPAQGGMRPSPALLALLAEFDRMAALPLWPGFEPRRTPLAIYDGTHTWLVRHPSPPDGYLPVRGRSDIVVAGGRQAEVTSNSSATIGGVPTATVMPSPPGSDARHRAGVAIHEAFHVFQRARHQAWQANEVDFFTYPHTDAANLAGRRREYALLRLALATRDSAGAACHAFIALLERDTRYRTLGAAGVAYERLGELNEGLATYVQMRAIGAPDAEAVPDSTLPPDGVRAQLYLGGPAWGRLLDRFARGWRDTLERRDSLTLDGLLMRALLRTSTERPNCGLGAARWAAIDSAAARDAAGLVRSLAADGERFLARAGWRIVIDASRSPIFPAGFDPLNVRRVSERNVLHTRFVELANGQGRLHVVGRGALTESAGAHPMFSGARTVTIAGLDAEPVVRDSAGTTLVTADGVTARFARATVAREGQVVRVTLAPPSP
;
A
#
# COMPACT_ATOMS: atom_id res chain seq x y z
N MET A 1 -30.81 64.97 -48.78
CA MET A 1 -29.65 65.28 -47.91
C MET A 1 -30.16 65.40 -46.48
N ALA A 2 -30.15 64.33 -45.69
CA ALA A 2 -30.40 64.37 -44.25
C ALA A 2 -29.89 63.09 -43.59
N LEU A 3 -28.96 63.30 -42.65
CA LEU A 3 -28.28 62.34 -41.78
C LEU A 3 -29.26 61.45 -40.99
N VAL A 4 -28.93 60.16 -40.88
CA VAL A 4 -29.43 59.28 -39.82
C VAL A 4 -28.29 59.09 -38.81
N LEU A 5 -28.47 59.65 -37.61
CA LEU A 5 -27.59 59.43 -36.46
C LEU A 5 -27.79 58.00 -35.92
N ALA A 6 -26.70 57.23 -35.85
CA ALA A 6 -26.63 55.98 -35.12
C ALA A 6 -26.33 56.25 -33.63
N LEU A 7 -27.24 55.81 -32.75
CA LEU A 7 -27.09 55.87 -31.30
C LEU A 7 -26.41 54.58 -30.82
N CYS A 8 -25.15 54.68 -30.37
CA CYS A 8 -24.44 53.57 -29.74
C CYS A 8 -24.95 53.37 -28.29
N VAL A 9 -25.64 52.26 -28.03
CA VAL A 9 -25.94 51.77 -26.69
C VAL A 9 -24.73 50.98 -26.17
N VAL A 10 -24.08 51.52 -25.14
CA VAL A 10 -23.04 50.81 -24.38
C VAL A 10 -23.75 49.84 -23.43
N VAL A 11 -23.66 48.55 -23.70
CA VAL A 11 -24.08 47.50 -22.77
C VAL A 11 -22.99 47.33 -21.71
N ALA A 12 -23.25 47.80 -20.50
CA ALA A 12 -22.41 47.52 -19.35
C ALA A 12 -22.43 46.01 -19.06
N ARG A 13 -21.31 45.32 -19.26
CA ARG A 13 -21.11 43.95 -18.79
C ARG A 13 -21.05 43.95 -17.27
N ALA A 14 -22.06 43.37 -16.63
CA ALA A 14 -22.00 43.02 -15.22
C ALA A 14 -20.84 42.03 -14.99
N ALA A 15 -19.93 42.36 -14.07
CA ALA A 15 -18.89 41.45 -13.61
C ALA A 15 -19.55 40.24 -12.89
N PRO A 16 -19.03 39.02 -13.05
CA PRO A 16 -19.55 37.88 -12.31
C PRO A 16 -19.28 38.10 -10.81
N ALA A 17 -20.31 37.88 -10.00
CA ALA A 17 -20.22 37.96 -8.55
C ALA A 17 -19.14 36.98 -8.04
N GLN A 18 -18.17 37.49 -7.29
CA GLN A 18 -17.13 36.72 -6.60
C GLN A 18 -17.74 35.90 -5.44
N GLY A 19 -18.44 34.82 -5.76
CA GLY A 19 -18.91 33.82 -4.81
C GLY A 19 -17.80 32.82 -4.46
N GLY A 20 -16.76 33.26 -3.74
CA GLY A 20 -15.68 32.35 -3.31
C GLY A 20 -16.22 31.21 -2.42
N MET A 21 -15.85 29.97 -2.73
CA MET A 21 -16.25 28.78 -1.97
C MET A 21 -15.76 28.89 -0.53
N ARG A 22 -16.58 28.42 0.42
CA ARG A 22 -16.21 28.36 1.85
C ARG A 22 -15.82 26.93 2.23
N PRO A 23 -14.74 26.71 3.02
CA PRO A 23 -14.40 25.40 3.54
C PRO A 23 -15.53 24.85 4.40
N SER A 24 -15.75 23.54 4.33
CA SER A 24 -16.68 22.89 5.25
C SER A 24 -16.18 22.97 6.70
N PRO A 25 -17.07 22.98 7.71
CA PRO A 25 -16.66 22.89 9.11
C PRO A 25 -15.78 21.67 9.41
N ALA A 26 -16.02 20.54 8.74
CA ALA A 26 -15.23 19.33 8.88
C ALA A 26 -13.80 19.47 8.34
N LEU A 27 -13.58 20.24 7.27
CA LEU A 27 -12.25 20.57 6.79
C LEU A 27 -11.54 21.49 7.77
N LEU A 28 -12.22 22.54 8.26
CA LEU A 28 -11.65 23.48 9.23
C LEU A 28 -11.26 22.80 10.54
N ALA A 29 -12.11 21.90 11.06
CA ALA A 29 -11.83 21.13 12.27
C ALA A 29 -10.60 20.20 12.08
N LEU A 30 -10.48 19.53 10.93
CA LEU A 30 -9.29 18.74 10.60
C LEU A 30 -8.04 19.63 10.62
N LEU A 31 -8.07 20.78 9.96
CA LEU A 31 -6.90 21.66 9.86
C LEU A 31 -6.49 22.24 11.22
N ALA A 32 -7.45 22.56 12.07
CA ALA A 32 -7.17 23.00 13.44
C ALA A 32 -6.48 21.90 14.26
N GLU A 33 -6.96 20.65 14.18
CA GLU A 33 -6.32 19.52 14.85
C GLU A 33 -4.94 19.21 14.27
N PHE A 34 -4.77 19.30 12.95
CA PHE A 34 -3.47 19.14 12.29
C PHE A 34 -2.48 20.19 12.81
N ASP A 35 -2.89 21.45 12.86
CA ASP A 35 -2.04 22.55 13.31
C ASP A 35 -1.67 22.41 14.79
N ARG A 36 -2.57 21.89 15.63
CA ARG A 36 -2.30 21.54 17.04
C ARG A 36 -1.26 20.42 17.15
N MET A 37 -1.42 19.35 16.38
CA MET A 37 -0.50 18.22 16.37
C MET A 37 0.87 18.56 15.80
N ALA A 38 0.91 19.43 14.78
CA ALA A 38 2.15 19.84 14.13
C ALA A 38 3.08 20.68 15.01
N ALA A 39 2.58 21.17 16.16
CA ALA A 39 3.39 21.85 17.17
C ALA A 39 4.13 20.88 18.12
N LEU A 40 3.81 19.58 18.08
CA LEU A 40 4.44 18.57 18.93
C LEU A 40 5.82 18.16 18.37
N PRO A 41 6.77 17.77 19.23
CA PRO A 41 8.06 17.20 18.79
C PRO A 41 7.89 15.74 18.36
N LEU A 42 7.28 15.54 17.19
CA LEU A 42 6.93 14.22 16.67
C LEU A 42 8.15 13.42 16.22
N TRP A 43 9.05 14.05 15.47
CA TRP A 43 10.25 13.42 14.92
C TRP A 43 11.35 14.47 14.66
N PRO A 44 12.64 14.15 14.84
CA PRO A 44 13.72 15.13 14.61
C PRO A 44 13.71 15.67 13.18
N GLY A 45 13.69 17.00 13.03
CA GLY A 45 13.68 17.68 11.73
C GLY A 45 12.36 17.59 10.95
N PHE A 46 11.34 16.91 11.46
CA PHE A 46 10.02 16.85 10.84
C PHE A 46 9.16 18.05 11.28
N GLU A 47 8.87 18.93 10.33
CA GLU A 47 8.01 20.10 10.53
C GLU A 47 6.73 19.95 9.67
N PRO A 48 5.62 19.39 10.20
CA PRO A 48 4.49 19.00 9.36
C PRO A 48 3.84 20.14 8.57
N ARG A 49 3.89 21.38 9.09
CA ARG A 49 3.33 22.56 8.42
C ARG A 49 4.08 22.97 7.15
N ARG A 50 5.32 22.50 6.98
CA ARG A 50 6.11 22.75 5.76
C ARG A 50 5.72 21.82 4.61
N THR A 51 5.00 20.74 4.90
CA THR A 51 4.45 19.84 3.89
C THR A 51 3.08 20.35 3.44
N PRO A 52 2.89 20.67 2.15
CA PRO A 52 1.57 20.98 1.61
C PRO A 52 0.63 19.77 1.72
N LEU A 53 -0.67 20.04 1.88
CA LEU A 53 -1.70 19.00 1.90
C LEU A 53 -2.63 19.14 0.68
N ALA A 54 -3.01 18.01 0.10
CA ALA A 54 -4.09 17.88 -0.88
C ALA A 54 -5.18 16.98 -0.30
N ILE A 55 -6.29 17.58 0.13
CA ILE A 55 -7.38 16.87 0.82
C ILE A 55 -8.56 16.75 -0.12
N TYR A 56 -8.93 15.53 -0.50
CA TYR A 56 -10.19 15.27 -1.20
C TYR A 56 -11.30 14.99 -0.19
N ASP A 57 -12.39 15.76 -0.23
CA ASP A 57 -13.51 15.64 0.72
C ASP A 57 -14.71 14.82 0.20
N GLY A 58 -14.59 14.28 -1.01
CA GLY A 58 -15.66 13.55 -1.69
C GLY A 58 -16.36 14.37 -2.78
N THR A 59 -16.10 15.68 -2.84
CA THR A 59 -16.64 16.56 -3.90
C THR A 59 -15.58 17.50 -4.46
N HIS A 60 -14.62 17.95 -3.64
CA HIS A 60 -13.59 18.90 -4.01
C HIS A 60 -12.22 18.44 -3.50
N THR A 61 -11.18 18.86 -4.21
CA THR A 61 -9.79 18.77 -3.74
C THR A 61 -9.35 20.13 -3.22
N TRP A 62 -8.89 20.16 -1.97
CA TRP A 62 -8.41 21.35 -1.27
C TRP A 62 -6.89 21.27 -1.14
N LEU A 63 -6.18 22.25 -1.71
CA LEU A 63 -4.76 22.42 -1.45
C LEU A 63 -4.56 23.40 -0.29
N VAL A 64 -3.80 22.97 0.71
CA VAL A 64 -3.52 23.73 1.93
C VAL A 64 -2.03 23.99 2.03
N ARG A 65 -1.65 25.25 2.18
CA ARG A 65 -0.26 25.75 2.24
C ARG A 65 0.60 25.31 1.04
N HIS A 66 -0.03 25.15 -0.12
CA HIS A 66 0.68 24.77 -1.34
C HIS A 66 1.32 26.01 -2.00
N PRO A 67 2.65 26.03 -2.22
CA PRO A 67 3.36 27.25 -2.64
C PRO A 67 3.16 27.59 -4.11
N SER A 68 2.79 26.62 -4.94
CA SER A 68 2.56 26.81 -6.38
C SER A 68 1.38 25.97 -6.86
N PRO A 69 0.13 26.31 -6.49
CA PRO A 69 -1.05 25.57 -6.93
C PRO A 69 -1.16 25.55 -8.47
N PRO A 70 -1.48 24.39 -9.08
CA PRO A 70 -1.72 24.32 -10.52
C PRO A 70 -2.92 25.18 -10.97
N ASP A 71 -3.01 25.39 -12.29
CA ASP A 71 -4.20 26.00 -12.90
C ASP A 71 -5.47 25.21 -12.56
N GLY A 72 -6.59 25.92 -12.43
CA GLY A 72 -7.89 25.34 -12.07
C GLY A 72 -8.22 25.34 -10.58
N TYR A 73 -7.24 25.64 -9.72
CA TYR A 73 -7.49 25.92 -8.30
C TYR A 73 -7.88 27.38 -8.07
N LEU A 74 -8.96 27.58 -7.32
CA LEU A 74 -9.51 28.90 -7.02
C LEU A 74 -9.27 29.29 -5.56
N PRO A 75 -8.98 30.58 -5.27
CA PRO A 75 -8.86 31.08 -3.90
C PRO A 75 -10.11 30.85 -3.07
N VAL A 76 -9.91 30.51 -1.80
CA VAL A 76 -11.00 30.33 -0.83
C VAL A 76 -11.24 31.64 -0.06
N ARG A 77 -12.51 32.03 0.07
CA ARG A 77 -12.86 33.29 0.75
C ARG A 77 -12.44 33.25 2.23
N GLY A 78 -11.62 34.21 2.64
CA GLY A 78 -11.16 34.35 4.02
C GLY A 78 -10.01 33.42 4.43
N ARG A 79 -9.41 32.69 3.48
CA ARG A 79 -8.28 31.78 3.71
C ARG A 79 -7.27 31.91 2.58
N SER A 80 -6.20 32.67 2.81
CA SER A 80 -5.11 32.85 1.82
C SER A 80 -4.22 31.61 1.66
N ASP A 81 -4.29 30.69 2.62
CA ASP A 81 -3.51 29.46 2.68
C ASP A 81 -4.24 28.26 2.04
N ILE A 82 -5.46 28.45 1.50
CA ILE A 82 -6.26 27.38 0.90
C ILE A 82 -6.74 27.78 -0.49
N VAL A 83 -6.59 26.85 -1.44
CA VAL A 83 -7.23 26.91 -2.75
C VAL A 83 -7.99 25.62 -3.02
N VAL A 84 -8.99 25.67 -3.90
CA VAL A 84 -9.92 24.55 -4.14
C VAL A 84 -10.17 24.31 -5.63
N ALA A 85 -10.26 23.05 -6.02
CA ALA A 85 -10.69 22.61 -7.34
C ALA A 85 -11.87 21.64 -7.22
N GLY A 86 -12.78 21.69 -8.20
CA GLY A 86 -13.91 20.76 -8.29
C GLY A 86 -13.47 19.33 -8.59
N GLY A 87 -14.12 18.36 -7.96
CA GLY A 87 -13.85 16.94 -8.15
C GLY A 87 -12.55 16.47 -7.49
N ARG A 88 -12.23 15.19 -7.73
CA ARG A 88 -10.95 14.58 -7.33
C ARG A 88 -9.91 14.83 -8.40
N GLN A 89 -8.83 15.52 -8.07
CA GLN A 89 -7.70 15.68 -9.00
C GLN A 89 -7.00 14.36 -9.29
N ALA A 90 -6.40 14.25 -10.48
CA ALA A 90 -5.84 13.00 -11.00
C ALA A 90 -4.71 12.43 -10.14
N GLU A 91 -3.96 13.30 -9.46
CA GLU A 91 -2.85 12.95 -8.57
C GLU A 91 -3.32 12.45 -7.19
N VAL A 92 -4.54 12.83 -6.77
CA VAL A 92 -5.09 12.51 -5.45
C VAL A 92 -5.90 11.22 -5.53
N THR A 93 -5.20 10.08 -5.58
CA THR A 93 -5.83 8.77 -5.79
C THR A 93 -5.95 7.93 -4.51
N SER A 94 -5.08 8.18 -3.52
CA SER A 94 -5.05 7.49 -2.24
C SER A 94 -4.53 8.40 -1.12
N ASN A 95 -4.65 7.94 0.13
CA ASN A 95 -3.80 8.43 1.21
C ASN A 95 -2.34 8.06 0.85
N SER A 96 -1.50 9.06 0.58
CA SER A 96 -0.09 8.88 0.22
C SER A 96 0.60 10.26 0.12
N SER A 97 1.59 10.37 -0.77
CA SER A 97 2.04 11.64 -1.32
C SER A 97 2.21 11.58 -2.83
N ALA A 98 2.00 12.72 -3.47
CA ALA A 98 2.11 12.93 -4.91
C ALA A 98 2.86 14.25 -5.20
N THR A 99 3.37 14.39 -6.41
CA THR A 99 3.92 15.67 -6.90
C THR A 99 2.80 16.45 -7.57
N ILE A 100 2.38 17.57 -6.98
CA ILE A 100 1.31 18.43 -7.50
C ILE A 100 1.94 19.79 -7.82
N GLY A 101 1.81 20.25 -9.06
CA GLY A 101 2.45 21.50 -9.49
C GLY A 101 3.97 21.51 -9.29
N GLY A 102 4.63 20.36 -9.40
CA GLY A 102 6.07 20.20 -9.14
C GLY A 102 6.47 20.12 -7.66
N VAL A 103 5.51 20.13 -6.73
CA VAL A 103 5.77 20.14 -5.29
C VAL A 103 5.34 18.83 -4.63
N PRO A 104 6.23 18.14 -3.88
CA PRO A 104 5.83 17.00 -3.06
C PRO A 104 4.76 17.40 -2.04
N THR A 105 3.61 16.74 -2.12
CA THR A 105 2.39 17.09 -1.39
C THR A 105 1.79 15.84 -0.78
N ALA A 106 1.40 15.91 0.49
CA ALA A 106 0.69 14.82 1.15
C ALA A 106 -0.76 14.77 0.66
N THR A 107 -1.24 13.60 0.24
CA THR A 107 -2.60 13.41 -0.28
C THR A 107 -3.46 12.71 0.76
N VAL A 108 -4.64 13.25 1.03
CA VAL A 108 -5.59 12.71 2.03
C VAL A 108 -6.95 12.52 1.37
N MET A 109 -7.46 11.29 1.46
CA MET A 109 -8.75 10.86 0.95
C MET A 109 -9.86 11.02 1.99
N PRO A 110 -11.13 10.99 1.56
CA PRO A 110 -12.26 10.99 2.46
C PRO A 110 -12.14 9.85 3.47
N SER A 111 -12.35 10.17 4.73
CA SER A 111 -12.32 9.17 5.80
C SER A 111 -13.68 8.48 5.90
N PRO A 112 -13.73 7.25 6.47
CA PRO A 112 -14.99 6.56 6.69
C PRO A 112 -15.99 7.41 7.50
N PRO A 113 -17.31 7.23 7.30
CA PRO A 113 -18.32 7.89 8.11
C PRO A 113 -18.06 7.71 9.61
N GLY A 114 -18.19 8.78 10.39
CA GLY A 114 -17.95 8.77 11.84
C GLY A 114 -16.50 9.04 12.29
N SER A 115 -15.55 9.20 11.36
CA SER A 115 -14.17 9.60 11.69
C SER A 115 -14.12 11.02 12.25
N ASP A 116 -13.61 11.21 13.46
CA ASP A 116 -13.48 12.52 14.08
C ASP A 116 -12.34 13.36 13.47
N ALA A 117 -12.34 14.66 13.73
CA ALA A 117 -11.33 15.58 13.20
C ALA A 117 -9.90 15.23 13.66
N ARG A 118 -9.75 14.70 14.87
CA ARG A 118 -8.46 14.35 15.47
C ARG A 118 -7.83 13.17 14.72
N HIS A 119 -8.58 12.10 14.48
CA HIS A 119 -8.11 10.94 13.75
C HIS A 119 -7.74 11.32 12.31
N ARG A 120 -8.59 12.12 11.64
CA ARG A 120 -8.33 12.60 10.28
C ARG A 120 -7.08 13.48 10.19
N ALA A 121 -6.86 14.35 11.18
CA ALA A 121 -5.63 15.13 11.29
C ALA A 121 -4.41 14.23 11.52
N GLY A 122 -4.55 13.17 12.32
CA GLY A 122 -3.52 12.15 12.50
C GLY A 122 -3.13 11.47 11.18
N VAL A 123 -4.10 11.14 10.32
CA VAL A 123 -3.82 10.63 8.97
C VAL A 123 -3.10 11.68 8.13
N ALA A 124 -3.51 12.95 8.18
CA ALA A 124 -2.78 14.00 7.45
C ALA A 124 -1.32 14.16 7.96
N ILE A 125 -1.06 13.98 9.25
CA ILE A 125 0.30 13.94 9.82
C ILE A 125 1.07 12.72 9.31
N HIS A 126 0.43 11.55 9.23
CA HIS A 126 1.00 10.33 8.65
C HIS A 126 1.48 10.59 7.22
N GLU A 127 0.60 11.11 6.36
CA GLU A 127 0.92 11.37 4.95
C GLU A 127 1.98 12.46 4.78
N ALA A 128 1.96 13.48 5.65
CA ALA A 128 3.02 14.48 5.68
C ALA A 128 4.38 13.89 6.07
N PHE A 129 4.39 12.85 6.92
CA PHE A 129 5.61 12.14 7.29
C PHE A 129 6.18 11.31 6.13
N HIS A 130 5.33 10.71 5.29
CA HIS A 130 5.77 10.06 4.05
C HIS A 130 6.52 11.02 3.12
N VAL A 131 6.07 12.29 3.00
CA VAL A 131 6.80 13.32 2.23
C VAL A 131 8.19 13.57 2.84
N PHE A 132 8.27 13.66 4.17
CA PHE A 132 9.54 13.84 4.89
C PHE A 132 10.48 12.64 4.70
N GLN A 133 9.98 11.40 4.84
CA GLN A 133 10.75 10.17 4.63
C GLN A 133 11.29 10.10 3.20
N ARG A 134 10.48 10.39 2.18
CA ARG A 134 10.94 10.36 0.78
C ARG A 134 12.02 11.41 0.48
N ALA A 135 12.01 12.53 1.18
CA ALA A 135 13.01 13.58 1.01
C ALA A 135 14.36 13.24 1.67
N ARG A 136 14.38 12.40 2.72
CA ARG A 136 15.57 12.15 3.55
C ARG A 136 16.08 10.71 3.55
N HIS A 137 15.17 9.75 3.42
CA HIS A 137 15.37 8.32 3.63
C HIS A 137 14.77 7.52 2.47
N GLN A 138 15.27 7.75 1.26
CA GLN A 138 14.79 7.08 0.04
C GLN A 138 14.89 5.55 0.12
N ALA A 139 15.79 5.02 0.95
CA ALA A 139 15.97 3.59 1.16
C ALA A 139 14.94 2.95 2.10
N TRP A 140 14.11 3.73 2.82
CA TRP A 140 13.07 3.19 3.71
C TRP A 140 11.83 2.81 2.90
N GLN A 141 11.98 1.89 1.96
CA GLN A 141 10.87 1.40 1.14
C GLN A 141 11.01 -0.10 0.95
N ALA A 142 9.99 -0.85 1.36
CA ALA A 142 9.90 -2.26 1.04
C ALA A 142 9.66 -2.43 -0.46
N ASN A 143 10.31 -3.43 -1.05
CA ASN A 143 10.03 -3.82 -2.41
C ASN A 143 8.72 -4.64 -2.43
N GLU A 144 7.63 -4.05 -2.93
CA GLU A 144 6.32 -4.71 -3.02
C GLU A 144 6.34 -6.00 -3.85
N VAL A 145 7.35 -6.22 -4.68
CA VAL A 145 7.54 -7.48 -5.40
C VAL A 145 7.87 -8.63 -4.45
N ASP A 146 8.60 -8.38 -3.37
CA ASP A 146 9.02 -9.41 -2.40
C ASP A 146 7.81 -9.99 -1.65
N PHE A 147 6.70 -9.26 -1.59
CA PHE A 147 5.43 -9.78 -1.05
C PHE A 147 4.96 -11.04 -1.78
N PHE A 148 5.22 -11.17 -3.10
CA PHE A 148 4.74 -12.30 -3.89
C PHE A 148 5.51 -13.60 -3.62
N THR A 149 6.71 -13.51 -3.07
CA THR A 149 7.48 -14.68 -2.61
C THR A 149 7.36 -14.88 -1.10
N TYR A 150 6.83 -13.90 -0.36
CA TYR A 150 6.63 -13.98 1.08
C TYR A 150 5.81 -15.23 1.48
N PRO A 151 6.29 -16.05 2.45
CA PRO A 151 5.66 -17.32 2.86
C PRO A 151 4.47 -17.08 3.81
N HIS A 152 3.40 -16.46 3.31
CA HIS A 152 2.20 -16.16 4.10
C HIS A 152 1.31 -17.39 4.37
N THR A 153 1.54 -18.49 3.66
CA THR A 153 0.90 -19.81 3.89
C THR A 153 1.72 -20.71 4.81
N ASP A 154 2.92 -20.30 5.25
CA ASP A 154 3.77 -21.10 6.13
C ASP A 154 3.28 -20.99 7.59
N ALA A 155 2.92 -22.14 8.16
CA ALA A 155 2.34 -22.21 9.50
C ALA A 155 3.34 -21.82 10.59
N ALA A 156 4.63 -22.14 10.43
CA ALA A 156 5.66 -21.83 11.42
C ALA A 156 5.98 -20.32 11.43
N ASN A 157 6.03 -19.69 10.25
CA ASN A 157 6.16 -18.25 10.09
C ASN A 157 4.97 -17.52 10.71
N LEU A 158 3.73 -17.99 10.45
CA LEU A 158 2.53 -17.40 11.06
C LEU A 158 2.51 -17.56 12.58
N ALA A 159 2.90 -18.73 13.10
CA ALA A 159 2.98 -18.99 14.53
C ALA A 159 4.01 -18.06 15.20
N GLY A 160 5.24 -18.01 14.69
CA GLY A 160 6.30 -17.15 15.20
C GLY A 160 5.90 -15.67 15.23
N ARG A 161 5.22 -15.20 14.18
CA ARG A 161 4.67 -13.84 14.12
C ARG A 161 3.61 -13.58 15.19
N ARG A 162 2.66 -14.49 15.37
CA ARG A 162 1.61 -14.33 16.41
C ARG A 162 2.21 -14.32 17.82
N ARG A 163 3.24 -15.12 18.03
CA ARG A 163 4.02 -15.20 19.28
C ARG A 163 4.77 -13.90 19.55
N GLU A 164 5.51 -13.40 18.56
CA GLU A 164 6.16 -12.08 18.57
C GLU A 164 5.17 -10.97 18.96
N TYR A 165 4.00 -10.93 18.34
CA TYR A 165 2.99 -9.89 18.59
C TYR A 165 2.31 -10.01 19.95
N ALA A 166 2.05 -11.24 20.42
CA ALA A 166 1.55 -11.46 21.76
C ALA A 166 2.55 -10.96 22.82
N LEU A 167 3.84 -11.16 22.59
CA LEU A 167 4.91 -10.68 23.49
C LEU A 167 5.11 -9.16 23.40
N LEU A 168 5.05 -8.57 22.21
CA LEU A 168 5.07 -7.11 22.02
C LEU A 168 3.95 -6.43 22.79
N ARG A 169 2.73 -6.98 22.71
CA ARG A 169 1.58 -6.45 23.44
C ARG A 169 1.80 -6.50 24.95
N LEU A 170 2.34 -7.61 25.46
CA LEU A 170 2.67 -7.71 26.87
C LEU A 170 3.79 -6.72 27.25
N ALA A 171 4.83 -6.58 26.44
CA ALA A 171 5.92 -5.64 26.70
C ALA A 171 5.43 -4.19 26.81
N LEU A 172 4.48 -3.80 25.96
CA LEU A 172 3.82 -2.50 25.98
C LEU A 172 2.88 -2.33 27.19
N ALA A 173 2.17 -3.38 27.60
CA ALA A 173 1.24 -3.33 28.73
C ALA A 173 1.95 -3.38 30.10
N THR A 174 3.14 -3.99 30.17
CA THR A 174 3.88 -4.19 31.43
C THR A 174 4.48 -2.87 31.92
N ARG A 175 4.09 -2.45 33.12
CA ARG A 175 4.52 -1.17 33.71
C ARG A 175 5.95 -1.17 34.22
N ASP A 176 6.43 -2.29 34.76
CA ASP A 176 7.79 -2.38 35.27
C ASP A 176 8.79 -2.57 34.12
N SER A 177 9.96 -1.94 34.22
CA SER A 177 10.94 -1.91 33.13
C SER A 177 11.62 -3.26 32.90
N ALA A 178 11.82 -4.07 33.93
CA ALA A 178 12.49 -5.36 33.80
C ALA A 178 11.60 -6.38 33.08
N GLY A 179 10.32 -6.46 33.47
CA GLY A 179 9.30 -7.25 32.81
C GLY A 179 9.10 -6.81 31.37
N ALA A 180 8.87 -5.52 31.11
CA ALA A 180 8.72 -5.05 29.73
C ALA A 180 9.94 -5.34 28.85
N ALA A 181 11.16 -5.14 29.37
CA ALA A 181 12.41 -5.46 28.68
C ALA A 181 12.51 -6.96 28.37
N CYS A 182 12.14 -7.80 29.34
CA CYS A 182 12.13 -9.25 29.16
C CYS A 182 11.16 -9.67 28.04
N HIS A 183 9.92 -9.19 28.06
CA HIS A 183 8.93 -9.56 27.04
C HIS A 183 9.35 -9.08 25.64
N ALA A 184 9.91 -7.87 25.54
CA ALA A 184 10.46 -7.34 24.30
C ALA A 184 11.66 -8.18 23.80
N PHE A 185 12.52 -8.63 24.71
CA PHE A 185 13.65 -9.49 24.37
C PHE A 185 13.19 -10.84 23.80
N ILE A 186 12.22 -11.51 24.44
CA ILE A 186 11.67 -12.77 23.91
C ILE A 186 10.96 -12.53 22.56
N ALA A 187 10.26 -11.41 22.38
CA ALA A 187 9.66 -11.07 21.07
C ALA A 187 10.72 -10.97 19.96
N LEU A 188 11.88 -10.38 20.25
CA LEU A 188 12.99 -10.29 19.32
C LEU A 188 13.63 -11.66 19.03
N LEU A 189 13.67 -12.58 20.01
CA LEU A 189 14.15 -13.96 19.79
C LEU A 189 13.20 -14.76 18.90
N GLU A 190 11.89 -14.59 19.06
CA GLU A 190 10.87 -15.17 18.16
C GLU A 190 11.04 -14.64 16.74
N ARG A 191 11.24 -13.33 16.60
CA ARG A 191 11.48 -12.69 15.31
C ARG A 191 12.77 -13.19 14.66
N ASP A 192 13.86 -13.27 15.40
CA ASP A 192 15.15 -13.78 14.94
C ASP A 192 15.05 -15.26 14.48
N THR A 193 14.34 -16.09 15.24
CA THR A 193 14.05 -17.48 14.86
C THR A 193 13.32 -17.55 13.52
N ARG A 194 12.29 -16.72 13.34
CA ARG A 194 11.52 -16.61 12.10
C ARG A 194 12.37 -16.09 10.94
N TYR A 195 13.26 -15.14 11.20
CA TYR A 195 14.10 -14.50 10.18
C TYR A 195 15.13 -15.45 9.58
N ARG A 196 15.58 -16.47 10.33
CA ARG A 196 16.44 -17.52 9.80
C ARG A 196 15.79 -18.34 8.69
N THR A 197 14.46 -18.46 8.67
CA THR A 197 13.73 -19.26 7.67
C THR A 197 12.95 -18.41 6.66
N LEU A 198 12.68 -17.14 6.96
CA LEU A 198 11.95 -16.21 6.09
C LEU A 198 12.70 -15.85 4.81
N GLY A 199 14.04 -15.92 4.83
CA GLY A 199 14.90 -15.51 3.72
C GLY A 199 15.12 -13.99 3.65
N ALA A 200 16.19 -13.57 2.97
CA ALA A 200 16.65 -12.17 2.98
C ALA A 200 15.60 -11.18 2.44
N ALA A 201 14.89 -11.53 1.37
CA ALA A 201 13.86 -10.68 0.76
C ALA A 201 12.69 -10.44 1.73
N GLY A 202 12.18 -11.48 2.39
CA GLY A 202 11.10 -11.34 3.36
C GLY A 202 11.52 -10.55 4.62
N VAL A 203 12.76 -10.72 5.07
CA VAL A 203 13.33 -9.93 6.18
C VAL A 203 13.46 -8.45 5.81
N ALA A 204 13.97 -8.16 4.61
CA ALA A 204 14.07 -6.80 4.09
C ALA A 204 12.69 -6.17 3.94
N TYR A 205 11.73 -6.90 3.38
CA TYR A 205 10.35 -6.46 3.22
C TYR A 205 9.72 -6.02 4.55
N GLU A 206 9.85 -6.82 5.61
CA GLU A 206 9.32 -6.44 6.93
C GLU A 206 10.03 -5.23 7.53
N ARG A 207 11.36 -5.22 7.57
CA ARG A 207 12.12 -4.13 8.20
C ARG A 207 11.94 -2.80 7.48
N LEU A 208 11.99 -2.80 6.15
CA LEU A 208 11.79 -1.60 5.36
C LEU A 208 10.33 -1.14 5.39
N GLY A 209 9.38 -2.08 5.45
CA GLY A 209 7.96 -1.77 5.63
C GLY A 209 7.65 -1.13 6.98
N GLU A 210 8.29 -1.61 8.05
CA GLU A 210 8.20 -1.00 9.39
C GLU A 210 8.87 0.37 9.46
N LEU A 211 9.98 0.59 8.74
CA LEU A 211 10.61 1.90 8.62
C LEU A 211 9.75 2.88 7.82
N ASN A 212 9.04 2.41 6.79
CA ASN A 212 8.16 3.22 5.97
C ASN A 212 6.81 3.48 6.68
N GLU A 213 5.91 2.50 6.61
CA GLU A 213 4.53 2.61 7.12
C GLU A 213 4.47 2.57 8.64
N GLY A 214 5.34 1.76 9.24
CA GLY A 214 5.37 1.59 10.68
C GLY A 214 5.79 2.86 11.43
N LEU A 215 6.81 3.59 10.95
CA LEU A 215 7.21 4.87 11.53
C LEU A 215 6.21 6.00 11.24
N ALA A 216 5.59 6.02 10.06
CA ALA A 216 4.51 6.95 9.77
C ALA A 216 3.32 6.73 10.73
N THR A 217 2.96 5.46 10.99
CA THR A 217 1.94 5.09 11.98
C THR A 217 2.35 5.47 13.40
N TYR A 218 3.61 5.25 13.78
CA TYR A 218 4.16 5.66 15.06
C TYR A 218 4.05 7.19 15.27
N VAL A 219 4.41 7.98 14.26
CA VAL A 219 4.31 9.45 14.28
C VAL A 219 2.85 9.89 14.38
N GLN A 220 1.95 9.28 13.62
CA GLN A 220 0.50 9.50 13.74
C GLN A 220 0.00 9.21 15.15
N MET A 221 0.34 8.05 15.72
CA MET A 221 -0.06 7.67 17.06
C MET A 221 0.43 8.66 18.12
N ARG A 222 1.67 9.14 18.00
CA ARG A 222 2.21 10.18 18.88
C ARG A 222 1.44 11.49 18.74
N ALA A 223 1.12 11.89 17.53
CA ALA A 223 0.36 13.12 17.26
C ALA A 223 -1.04 13.08 17.86
N ILE A 224 -1.74 11.95 17.71
CA ILE A 224 -3.07 11.77 18.28
C ILE A 224 -3.03 11.41 19.77
N GLY A 225 -1.85 11.18 20.37
CA GLY A 225 -1.72 10.78 21.77
C GLY A 225 -2.36 9.41 22.07
N ALA A 226 -2.26 8.47 21.14
CA ALA A 226 -2.84 7.13 21.29
C ALA A 226 -2.14 6.33 22.41
N PRO A 227 -2.87 5.55 23.21
CA PRO A 227 -2.30 4.67 24.22
C PRO A 227 -1.46 3.53 23.61
N ASP A 228 -0.55 2.96 24.41
CA ASP A 228 0.33 1.86 23.97
C ASP A 228 -0.44 0.62 23.51
N ALA A 229 -1.60 0.35 24.13
CA ALA A 229 -2.47 -0.78 23.79
C ALA A 229 -3.00 -0.72 22.35
N GLU A 230 -3.06 0.47 21.73
CA GLU A 230 -3.50 0.60 20.33
C GLU A 230 -2.41 0.24 19.33
N ALA A 231 -1.13 0.16 19.72
CA ALA A 231 -0.04 -0.16 18.79
C ALA A 231 -0.09 -1.62 18.35
N VAL A 232 -0.53 -2.52 19.25
CA VAL A 232 -0.73 -3.94 18.96
C VAL A 232 -2.06 -4.38 19.57
N PRO A 233 -3.19 -4.21 18.85
CA PRO A 233 -4.50 -4.61 19.35
C PRO A 233 -4.59 -6.12 19.57
N ASP A 234 -5.60 -6.56 20.34
CA ASP A 234 -5.83 -7.98 20.60
C ASP A 234 -6.45 -8.74 19.40
N SER A 235 -6.90 -7.99 18.38
CA SER A 235 -7.38 -8.57 17.13
C SER A 235 -6.27 -9.33 16.41
N THR A 236 -6.56 -10.57 16.04
CA THR A 236 -5.64 -11.37 15.22
C THR A 236 -5.76 -10.95 13.76
N LEU A 237 -4.65 -10.56 13.13
CA LEU A 237 -4.62 -10.32 11.69
C LEU A 237 -4.80 -11.64 10.92
N PRO A 238 -5.41 -11.60 9.72
CA PRO A 238 -5.50 -12.77 8.86
C PRO A 238 -4.08 -13.22 8.42
N PRO A 239 -3.89 -14.50 8.05
CA PRO A 239 -2.57 -15.03 7.67
C PRO A 239 -1.84 -14.24 6.58
N ASP A 240 -2.58 -13.77 5.57
CA ASP A 240 -2.11 -12.95 4.45
C ASP A 240 -2.04 -11.44 4.75
N GLY A 241 -2.40 -11.03 5.97
CA GLY A 241 -2.35 -9.65 6.46
C GLY A 241 -0.95 -9.10 6.73
N VAL A 242 0.08 -9.52 5.97
CA VAL A 242 1.48 -9.11 6.17
C VAL A 242 1.65 -7.60 5.99
N ARG A 243 0.93 -6.96 5.06
CA ARG A 243 0.96 -5.50 4.90
C ARG A 243 0.39 -4.78 6.13
N ALA A 244 -0.79 -5.20 6.57
CA ALA A 244 -1.45 -4.63 7.76
C ALA A 244 -0.59 -4.76 9.02
N GLN A 245 0.20 -5.83 9.10
CA GLN A 245 1.13 -6.05 10.19
C GLN A 245 2.22 -4.97 10.29
N LEU A 246 2.68 -4.39 9.19
CA LEU A 246 3.73 -3.35 9.20
C LEU A 246 3.28 -2.09 9.97
N TYR A 247 1.98 -1.78 9.90
CA TYR A 247 1.33 -0.69 10.63
C TYR A 247 1.19 -0.98 12.14
N LEU A 248 1.40 -2.22 12.58
CA LEU A 248 1.38 -2.60 13.99
C LEU A 248 2.81 -2.76 14.55
N GLY A 249 3.71 -3.39 13.78
CA GLY A 249 5.08 -3.68 14.21
C GLY A 249 5.91 -2.42 14.43
N GLY A 250 5.96 -1.52 13.44
CA GLY A 250 6.74 -0.29 13.55
C GLY A 250 6.39 0.58 14.76
N PRO A 251 5.10 0.90 15.04
CA PRO A 251 4.77 1.65 16.25
C PRO A 251 5.05 0.91 17.55
N ALA A 252 4.91 -0.43 17.58
CA ALA A 252 5.29 -1.22 18.74
C ALA A 252 6.79 -1.10 19.04
N TRP A 253 7.64 -1.27 18.02
CA TRP A 253 9.09 -1.09 18.15
C TRP A 253 9.45 0.34 18.56
N GLY A 254 8.86 1.35 17.91
CA GLY A 254 9.10 2.75 18.22
C GLY A 254 8.76 3.13 19.67
N ARG A 255 7.65 2.61 20.22
CA ARG A 255 7.25 2.84 21.62
C ARG A 255 8.19 2.14 22.61
N LEU A 256 8.61 0.91 22.31
CA LEU A 256 9.61 0.23 23.14
C LEU A 256 10.97 0.93 23.08
N LEU A 257 11.35 1.45 21.91
CA LEU A 257 12.56 2.27 21.76
C LEU A 257 12.48 3.59 22.53
N ASP A 258 11.32 4.26 22.60
CA ASP A 258 11.13 5.43 23.45
C ASP A 258 11.41 5.12 24.93
N ARG A 259 11.06 3.90 25.36
CA ARG A 259 11.26 3.43 26.72
C ARG A 259 12.71 3.05 27.02
N PHE A 260 13.37 2.31 26.12
CA PHE A 260 14.66 1.67 26.40
C PHE A 260 15.87 2.30 25.71
N ALA A 261 15.66 3.16 24.71
CA ALA A 261 16.72 3.71 23.86
C ALA A 261 16.52 5.22 23.65
N ARG A 262 16.75 6.03 24.68
CA ARG A 262 16.68 7.51 24.55
C ARG A 262 17.57 8.00 23.39
N GLY A 263 17.03 8.87 22.53
CA GLY A 263 17.74 9.39 21.35
C GLY A 263 17.83 8.42 20.17
N TRP A 264 17.04 7.33 20.15
CA TRP A 264 17.03 6.38 19.04
C TRP A 264 16.62 7.02 17.71
N ARG A 265 15.67 7.97 17.72
CA ARG A 265 15.23 8.69 16.51
C ARG A 265 16.37 9.49 15.88
N ASP A 266 17.14 10.24 16.68
CA ASP A 266 18.32 10.96 16.19
C ASP A 266 19.41 10.01 15.68
N THR A 267 19.51 8.82 16.28
CA THR A 267 20.46 7.79 15.86
C THR A 267 20.05 7.21 14.50
N LEU A 268 18.76 6.96 14.31
CA LEU A 268 18.20 6.45 13.07
C LEU A 268 18.30 7.50 11.93
N GLU A 269 17.99 8.77 12.22
CA GLU A 269 18.16 9.91 11.28
C GLU A 269 19.59 10.06 10.75
N ARG A 270 20.60 9.65 11.52
CA ARG A 270 22.01 9.72 11.11
C ARG A 270 22.47 8.49 10.32
N ARG A 271 21.70 7.38 10.34
CA ARG A 271 22.15 6.08 9.83
C ARG A 271 20.97 5.24 9.34
N ASP A 272 20.66 5.40 8.05
CA ASP A 272 19.56 4.71 7.36
C ASP A 272 19.69 3.18 7.29
N SER A 273 20.89 2.63 7.51
CA SER A 273 21.13 1.18 7.52
C SER A 273 20.70 0.48 8.80
N LEU A 274 20.26 1.23 9.82
CA LEU A 274 19.80 0.66 11.08
C LEU A 274 18.35 0.19 10.98
N THR A 275 18.01 -0.81 11.79
CA THR A 275 16.67 -1.39 11.85
C THR A 275 16.10 -1.21 13.26
N LEU A 276 14.76 -1.11 13.38
CA LEU A 276 14.11 -0.85 14.66
C LEU A 276 14.34 -1.99 15.67
N ASP A 277 14.22 -3.23 15.21
CA ASP A 277 14.50 -4.45 15.98
C ASP A 277 15.97 -4.51 16.44
N GLY A 278 16.92 -4.14 15.57
CA GLY A 278 18.34 -4.12 15.88
C GLY A 278 18.73 -3.05 16.90
N LEU A 279 18.13 -1.85 16.79
CA LEU A 279 18.29 -0.78 17.77
C LEU A 279 17.77 -1.21 19.15
N LEU A 280 16.60 -1.84 19.19
CA LEU A 280 15.98 -2.27 20.44
C LEU A 280 16.78 -3.40 21.08
N MET A 281 17.19 -4.41 20.29
CA MET A 281 18.04 -5.51 20.78
C MET A 281 19.31 -4.97 21.44
N ARG A 282 19.99 -4.03 20.78
CA ARG A 282 21.20 -3.40 21.34
C ARG A 282 20.92 -2.68 22.66
N ALA A 283 19.80 -1.98 22.76
CA ALA A 283 19.41 -1.29 23.99
C ALA A 283 19.15 -2.28 25.14
N LEU A 284 18.40 -3.35 24.86
CA LEU A 284 18.05 -4.36 25.86
C LEU A 284 19.28 -5.13 26.38
N LEU A 285 20.20 -5.51 25.49
CA LEU A 285 21.46 -6.19 25.85
C LEU A 285 22.38 -5.35 26.74
N ARG A 286 22.24 -4.02 26.76
CA ARG A 286 22.98 -3.14 27.68
C ARG A 286 22.37 -3.09 29.08
N THR A 287 21.11 -3.49 29.22
CA THR A 287 20.33 -3.33 30.46
C THR A 287 20.22 -4.59 31.30
N SER A 288 20.48 -5.78 30.76
CA SER A 288 20.48 -7.03 31.53
C SER A 288 21.38 -8.09 30.90
N THR A 289 22.10 -8.84 31.75
CA THR A 289 22.91 -10.01 31.37
C THR A 289 22.23 -11.35 31.68
N GLU A 290 21.16 -11.34 32.48
CA GLU A 290 20.44 -12.57 32.85
C GLU A 290 19.37 -12.90 31.82
N ARG A 291 19.27 -14.18 31.43
CA ARG A 291 18.21 -14.68 30.54
C ARG A 291 16.89 -14.71 31.29
N PRO A 292 15.92 -13.87 30.93
CA PRO A 292 14.77 -13.69 31.79
C PRO A 292 13.65 -14.68 31.44
N ASN A 293 13.04 -15.30 32.45
CA ASN A 293 11.98 -16.31 32.31
C ASN A 293 10.57 -15.67 32.36
N CYS A 294 10.27 -14.77 31.42
CA CYS A 294 8.95 -14.11 31.30
C CYS A 294 8.20 -14.49 30.00
N GLY A 295 8.58 -15.61 29.38
CA GLY A 295 7.92 -16.08 28.16
C GLY A 295 6.42 -16.38 28.39
N LEU A 296 5.69 -16.62 27.31
CA LEU A 296 4.33 -17.11 27.44
C LEU A 296 4.34 -18.49 28.14
N GLY A 297 3.27 -18.84 28.85
CA GLY A 297 3.13 -20.20 29.39
C GLY A 297 3.00 -21.23 28.27
N ALA A 298 3.44 -22.47 28.50
CA ALA A 298 3.43 -23.56 27.51
C ALA A 298 2.05 -23.77 26.84
N ALA A 299 0.97 -23.69 27.63
CA ALA A 299 -0.40 -23.80 27.11
C ALA A 299 -0.75 -22.69 26.10
N ARG A 300 -0.27 -21.46 26.34
CA ARG A 300 -0.50 -20.32 25.44
C ARG A 300 0.33 -20.44 24.17
N TRP A 301 1.58 -20.92 24.25
CA TRP A 301 2.38 -21.26 23.06
C TRP A 301 1.66 -22.28 22.18
N ALA A 302 1.25 -23.41 22.75
CA ALA A 302 0.56 -24.46 22.04
C ALA A 302 -0.76 -23.99 21.40
N ALA A 303 -1.50 -23.11 22.08
CA ALA A 303 -2.73 -22.52 21.53
C ALA A 303 -2.45 -21.63 20.31
N ILE A 304 -1.40 -20.80 20.35
CA ILE A 304 -1.01 -19.95 19.21
C ILE A 304 -0.56 -20.80 18.03
N ASP A 305 0.29 -21.81 18.28
CA ASP A 305 0.80 -22.69 17.24
C ASP A 305 -0.33 -23.48 16.57
N SER A 306 -1.26 -24.02 17.36
CA SER A 306 -2.44 -24.73 16.85
C SER A 306 -3.36 -23.83 16.03
N ALA A 307 -3.57 -22.59 16.46
CA ALA A 307 -4.37 -21.61 15.71
C ALA A 307 -3.69 -21.23 14.38
N ALA A 308 -2.38 -20.99 14.41
CA ALA A 308 -1.61 -20.67 13.21
C ALA A 308 -1.64 -21.81 12.18
N ALA A 309 -1.51 -23.07 12.61
CA ALA A 309 -1.59 -24.23 11.73
C ALA A 309 -2.97 -24.34 11.05
N ARG A 310 -4.06 -24.16 11.82
CA ARG A 310 -5.42 -24.18 11.27
C ARG A 310 -5.65 -23.06 10.26
N ASP A 311 -5.23 -21.84 10.58
CA ASP A 311 -5.47 -20.67 9.74
C ASP A 311 -4.62 -20.70 8.47
N ALA A 312 -3.36 -21.13 8.55
CA ALA A 312 -2.52 -21.35 7.38
C ALA A 312 -3.12 -22.40 6.44
N ALA A 313 -3.58 -23.54 6.97
CA ALA A 313 -4.27 -24.56 6.18
C ALA A 313 -5.59 -24.04 5.58
N GLY A 314 -6.33 -23.21 6.33
CA GLY A 314 -7.52 -22.52 5.85
C GLY A 314 -7.24 -21.58 4.68
N LEU A 315 -6.17 -20.78 4.77
CA LEU A 315 -5.74 -19.89 3.72
C LEU A 315 -5.34 -20.67 2.46
N VAL A 316 -4.56 -21.75 2.57
CA VAL A 316 -4.21 -22.61 1.43
C VAL A 316 -5.45 -23.13 0.70
N ARG A 317 -6.44 -23.63 1.45
CA ARG A 317 -7.72 -24.09 0.86
C ARG A 317 -8.48 -22.95 0.18
N SER A 318 -8.54 -21.77 0.80
CA SER A 318 -9.20 -20.60 0.21
C SER A 318 -8.53 -20.19 -1.10
N LEU A 319 -7.21 -20.09 -1.11
CA LEU A 319 -6.43 -19.68 -2.28
C LEU A 319 -6.61 -20.66 -3.45
N ALA A 320 -6.56 -21.97 -3.19
CA ALA A 320 -6.85 -22.99 -4.19
C ALA A 320 -8.28 -22.82 -4.75
N ALA A 321 -9.27 -22.68 -3.87
CA ALA A 321 -10.66 -22.51 -4.27
C ALA A 321 -10.90 -21.20 -5.04
N ASP A 322 -10.14 -20.14 -4.77
CA ASP A 322 -10.19 -18.89 -5.55
C ASP A 322 -9.71 -19.10 -6.99
N GLY A 323 -8.63 -19.85 -7.19
CA GLY A 323 -8.14 -20.26 -8.50
C GLY A 323 -9.16 -21.12 -9.25
N GLU A 324 -9.71 -22.13 -8.59
CA GLU A 324 -10.74 -23.01 -9.15
C GLU A 324 -12.01 -22.25 -9.53
N ARG A 325 -12.53 -21.40 -8.63
CA ARG A 325 -13.70 -20.55 -8.91
C ARG A 325 -13.47 -19.61 -10.09
N PHE A 326 -12.28 -19.04 -10.21
CA PHE A 326 -11.94 -18.19 -11.36
C PHE A 326 -11.98 -18.99 -12.66
N LEU A 327 -11.35 -20.17 -12.68
CA LEU A 327 -11.30 -21.03 -13.86
C LEU A 327 -12.68 -21.60 -14.23
N ALA A 328 -13.54 -21.84 -13.25
CA ALA A 328 -14.89 -22.37 -13.43
C ALA A 328 -15.94 -21.34 -13.90
N ARG A 329 -15.56 -20.06 -14.07
CA ARG A 329 -16.48 -19.02 -14.56
C ARG A 329 -17.04 -19.41 -15.94
N ALA A 330 -18.36 -19.43 -16.05
CA ALA A 330 -19.08 -19.71 -17.29
C ALA A 330 -18.87 -18.58 -18.31
N GLY A 331 -18.97 -18.91 -19.60
CA GLY A 331 -18.77 -17.98 -20.71
C GLY A 331 -17.45 -18.23 -21.45
N TRP A 332 -17.09 -17.28 -22.31
CA TRP A 332 -15.91 -17.36 -23.15
C TRP A 332 -14.62 -17.23 -22.35
N ARG A 333 -13.57 -17.89 -22.84
CA ARG A 333 -12.22 -17.87 -22.28
C ARG A 333 -11.21 -17.45 -23.34
N ILE A 334 -10.27 -16.58 -22.96
CA ILE A 334 -9.04 -16.33 -23.72
C ILE A 334 -7.90 -17.03 -22.98
N VAL A 335 -7.14 -17.87 -23.69
CA VAL A 335 -5.92 -18.50 -23.18
C VAL A 335 -4.74 -18.05 -24.03
N ILE A 336 -3.82 -17.31 -23.44
CA ILE A 336 -2.54 -16.95 -24.07
C ILE A 336 -1.51 -18.01 -23.65
N ASP A 337 -1.03 -18.79 -24.61
CA ASP A 337 0.09 -19.72 -24.45
C ASP A 337 1.39 -19.01 -24.86
N ALA A 338 2.16 -18.63 -23.85
CA ALA A 338 3.45 -17.97 -23.95
C ALA A 338 4.60 -18.91 -23.52
N SER A 339 4.39 -20.23 -23.52
CA SER A 339 5.37 -21.21 -23.03
C SER A 339 6.73 -21.13 -23.73
N ARG A 340 6.76 -20.76 -25.01
CA ARG A 340 7.99 -20.59 -25.82
C ARG A 340 8.50 -19.15 -25.89
N SER A 341 7.72 -18.19 -25.41
CA SER A 341 8.09 -16.77 -25.38
C SER A 341 7.36 -16.09 -24.22
N PRO A 342 7.81 -16.31 -22.97
CA PRO A 342 7.12 -15.78 -21.79
C PRO A 342 6.86 -14.28 -21.89
N ILE A 343 5.74 -13.83 -21.34
CA ILE A 343 5.38 -12.41 -21.24
C ILE A 343 5.55 -11.94 -19.80
N PHE A 344 6.13 -10.77 -19.62
CA PHE A 344 6.56 -10.26 -18.31
C PHE A 344 5.66 -9.12 -17.85
N PRO A 345 5.48 -8.92 -16.53
CA PRO A 345 4.77 -7.76 -16.00
C PRO A 345 5.34 -6.44 -16.53
N ALA A 346 4.51 -5.66 -17.21
CA ALA A 346 4.80 -4.29 -17.66
C ALA A 346 4.07 -3.25 -16.80
N GLY A 347 2.97 -3.64 -16.15
CA GLY A 347 2.24 -2.86 -15.17
C GLY A 347 1.18 -3.73 -14.50
N PHE A 348 0.91 -3.54 -13.21
CA PHE A 348 -0.16 -4.25 -12.51
C PHE A 348 -0.50 -3.51 -11.22
N ASP A 349 -1.62 -3.87 -10.59
CA ASP A 349 -1.98 -3.37 -9.27
C ASP A 349 -1.55 -4.34 -8.16
N PRO A 350 -0.49 -4.06 -7.39
CA PRO A 350 0.04 -4.98 -6.37
C PRO A 350 -0.92 -5.24 -5.20
N LEU A 351 -1.94 -4.39 -5.01
CA LEU A 351 -2.96 -4.54 -3.97
C LEU A 351 -4.14 -5.43 -4.42
N ASN A 352 -4.23 -5.71 -5.72
CA ASN A 352 -5.31 -6.51 -6.33
C ASN A 352 -4.77 -7.77 -7.00
N VAL A 353 -3.87 -8.47 -6.27
CA VAL A 353 -3.22 -9.70 -6.71
C VAL A 353 -3.25 -10.75 -5.60
N ARG A 354 -3.53 -12.00 -5.96
CA ARG A 354 -3.55 -13.15 -5.04
C ARG A 354 -2.71 -14.30 -5.60
N ARG A 355 -1.76 -14.80 -4.81
CA ARG A 355 -0.98 -15.99 -5.16
C ARG A 355 -1.79 -17.24 -4.83
N VAL A 356 -2.54 -17.75 -5.80
CA VAL A 356 -3.47 -18.88 -5.61
C VAL A 356 -2.75 -20.24 -5.56
N SER A 357 -1.52 -20.32 -6.06
CA SER A 357 -0.57 -21.42 -5.82
C SER A 357 0.86 -20.94 -5.97
N GLU A 358 1.86 -21.80 -5.75
CA GLU A 358 3.29 -21.43 -5.93
C GLU A 358 3.63 -20.86 -7.31
N ARG A 359 2.90 -21.29 -8.35
CA ARG A 359 3.13 -20.87 -9.73
C ARG A 359 2.03 -19.99 -10.30
N ASN A 360 0.88 -19.90 -9.64
CA ASN A 360 -0.29 -19.23 -10.17
C ASN A 360 -0.62 -17.96 -9.39
N VAL A 361 -0.86 -16.88 -10.14
CA VAL A 361 -1.19 -15.57 -9.60
C VAL A 361 -2.47 -15.08 -10.28
N LEU A 362 -3.48 -14.80 -9.45
CA LEU A 362 -4.74 -14.22 -9.87
C LEU A 362 -4.69 -12.70 -9.70
N HIS A 363 -4.74 -11.99 -10.81
CA HIS A 363 -4.90 -10.54 -10.88
C HIS A 363 -6.39 -10.24 -10.92
N THR A 364 -6.90 -9.40 -10.03
CA THR A 364 -8.36 -9.17 -9.90
C THR A 364 -8.83 -7.84 -10.47
N ARG A 365 -7.91 -6.91 -10.75
CA ARG A 365 -8.25 -5.57 -11.27
C ARG A 365 -7.50 -5.18 -12.54
N PHE A 366 -6.18 -5.23 -12.50
CA PHE A 366 -5.34 -4.71 -13.57
C PHE A 366 -4.06 -5.51 -13.69
N VAL A 367 -3.76 -5.96 -14.92
CA VAL A 367 -2.46 -6.49 -15.29
C VAL A 367 -2.16 -6.17 -16.74
N GLU A 368 -0.93 -5.76 -16.99
CA GLU A 368 -0.33 -5.60 -18.29
C GLU A 368 0.92 -6.49 -18.38
N LEU A 369 0.98 -7.31 -19.41
CA LEU A 369 2.08 -8.23 -19.66
C LEU A 369 2.63 -7.97 -21.06
N ALA A 370 3.96 -7.95 -21.22
CA ALA A 370 4.59 -7.69 -22.50
C ALA A 370 5.91 -8.46 -22.69
N ASN A 371 6.29 -8.60 -23.96
CA ASN A 371 7.64 -8.97 -24.39
C ASN A 371 7.90 -8.36 -25.78
N GLY A 372 9.01 -8.75 -26.42
CA GLY A 372 9.35 -8.24 -27.76
C GLY A 372 8.36 -8.63 -28.88
N GLN A 373 7.45 -9.60 -28.63
CA GLN A 373 6.45 -10.02 -29.61
C GLN A 373 5.10 -9.30 -29.44
N GLY A 374 4.86 -8.62 -28.32
CA GLY A 374 3.60 -7.92 -28.12
C GLY A 374 3.22 -7.71 -26.66
N ARG A 375 1.94 -7.39 -26.44
CA ARG A 375 1.41 -7.06 -25.11
C ARG A 375 -0.02 -7.52 -24.92
N LEU A 376 -0.36 -7.80 -23.67
CA LEU A 376 -1.70 -8.06 -23.15
C LEU A 376 -2.00 -7.00 -22.09
N HIS A 377 -3.17 -6.37 -22.21
CA HIS A 377 -3.70 -5.41 -21.26
C HIS A 377 -5.07 -5.90 -20.77
N VAL A 378 -5.21 -6.10 -19.47
CA VAL A 378 -6.45 -6.52 -18.80
C VAL A 378 -6.78 -5.51 -17.71
N VAL A 379 -7.97 -4.91 -17.78
CA VAL A 379 -8.44 -3.91 -16.82
C VAL A 379 -9.91 -4.13 -16.49
N GLY A 380 -10.26 -4.02 -15.20
CA GLY A 380 -11.62 -4.25 -14.72
C GLY A 380 -12.07 -5.71 -14.77
N ARG A 381 -11.16 -6.64 -15.10
CA ARG A 381 -11.42 -8.08 -15.16
C ARG A 381 -10.28 -8.87 -14.52
N GLY A 382 -10.59 -10.13 -14.18
CA GLY A 382 -9.61 -11.05 -13.60
C GLY A 382 -8.77 -11.74 -14.66
N ALA A 383 -7.48 -11.96 -14.37
CA ALA A 383 -6.57 -12.74 -15.20
C ALA A 383 -5.73 -13.67 -14.30
N LEU A 384 -5.63 -14.94 -14.67
CA LEU A 384 -4.78 -15.91 -13.99
C LEU A 384 -3.50 -16.12 -14.80
N THR A 385 -2.36 -15.80 -14.22
CA THR A 385 -1.04 -16.03 -14.81
C THR A 385 -0.37 -17.23 -14.17
N GLU A 386 0.21 -18.08 -14.99
CA GLU A 386 1.05 -19.19 -14.56
C GLU A 386 2.52 -18.89 -14.89
N SER A 387 3.41 -19.02 -13.91
CA SER A 387 4.82 -18.70 -14.05
C SER A 387 5.60 -19.69 -14.92
N ALA A 388 6.51 -19.16 -15.73
CA ALA A 388 7.49 -19.90 -16.51
C ALA A 388 8.72 -20.35 -15.68
N GLY A 389 8.86 -19.93 -14.42
CA GLY A 389 10.03 -20.23 -13.60
C GLY A 389 9.76 -20.27 -12.10
N ALA A 390 10.76 -19.90 -11.30
CA ALA A 390 10.70 -19.99 -9.84
C ALA A 390 9.92 -18.82 -9.21
N HIS A 391 10.03 -17.60 -9.75
CA HIS A 391 9.26 -16.48 -9.25
C HIS A 391 7.85 -16.50 -9.85
N PRO A 392 6.77 -16.38 -9.06
CA PRO A 392 5.39 -16.48 -9.56
C PRO A 392 4.96 -15.38 -10.56
N MET A 393 5.79 -14.38 -10.84
CA MET A 393 5.48 -13.27 -11.75
C MET A 393 6.69 -12.87 -12.60
N PHE A 394 7.85 -12.67 -11.97
CA PHE A 394 9.03 -12.11 -12.66
C PHE A 394 9.89 -13.14 -13.41
N SER A 395 9.54 -14.42 -13.34
CA SER A 395 10.08 -15.42 -14.28
C SER A 395 9.35 -15.41 -15.64
N GLY A 396 8.40 -14.48 -15.83
CA GLY A 396 7.51 -14.43 -16.99
C GLY A 396 6.32 -15.38 -16.83
N ALA A 397 5.20 -15.02 -17.45
CA ALA A 397 4.03 -15.88 -17.53
C ALA A 397 4.17 -16.81 -18.75
N ARG A 398 4.08 -18.13 -18.51
CA ARG A 398 4.00 -19.15 -19.57
C ARG A 398 2.57 -19.31 -20.09
N THR A 399 1.59 -19.07 -19.24
CA THR A 399 0.16 -19.13 -19.60
C THR A 399 -0.56 -17.97 -18.96
N VAL A 400 -1.51 -17.38 -19.68
CA VAL A 400 -2.45 -16.41 -19.12
C VAL A 400 -3.87 -16.80 -19.50
N THR A 401 -4.75 -16.89 -18.50
CA THR A 401 -6.15 -17.23 -18.70
C THR A 401 -7.04 -16.07 -18.26
N ILE A 402 -7.91 -15.62 -19.17
CA ILE A 402 -9.02 -14.73 -18.88
C ILE A 402 -10.31 -15.54 -19.04
N ALA A 403 -11.10 -15.65 -18.00
CA ALA A 403 -12.32 -16.47 -17.96
C ALA A 403 -13.55 -15.62 -17.59
N GLY A 404 -14.73 -16.09 -18.00
CA GLY A 404 -16.00 -15.44 -17.70
C GLY A 404 -16.31 -14.25 -18.61
N LEU A 405 -15.99 -14.36 -19.91
CA LEU A 405 -16.37 -13.35 -20.90
C LEU A 405 -17.79 -13.63 -21.40
N ASP A 406 -18.64 -12.60 -21.42
CA ASP A 406 -20.06 -12.75 -21.76
C ASP A 406 -20.31 -12.97 -23.26
N ALA A 407 -19.33 -12.59 -24.09
CA ALA A 407 -19.38 -12.70 -25.54
C ALA A 407 -18.07 -13.25 -26.11
N GLU A 408 -18.13 -13.76 -27.35
CA GLU A 408 -16.95 -14.25 -28.07
C GLU A 408 -15.91 -13.12 -28.23
N PRO A 409 -14.63 -13.36 -27.89
CA PRO A 409 -13.56 -12.41 -28.18
C PRO A 409 -13.44 -12.16 -29.68
N VAL A 410 -13.36 -10.89 -30.06
CA VAL A 410 -13.10 -10.51 -31.45
C VAL A 410 -11.62 -10.71 -31.75
N VAL A 411 -11.32 -11.54 -32.74
CA VAL A 411 -9.96 -11.81 -33.23
C VAL A 411 -9.81 -11.24 -34.63
N ARG A 412 -8.75 -10.46 -34.85
CA ARG A 412 -8.39 -9.91 -36.16
C ARG A 412 -6.91 -10.15 -36.43
N ASP A 413 -6.62 -10.75 -37.58
CA ASP A 413 -5.26 -10.91 -38.06
C ASP A 413 -5.00 -9.93 -39.21
N SER A 414 -3.96 -9.10 -39.08
CA SER A 414 -3.56 -8.14 -40.12
C SER A 414 -2.05 -8.01 -40.14
N ALA A 415 -1.45 -8.21 -41.32
CA ALA A 415 -0.01 -8.03 -41.56
C ALA A 415 0.89 -8.76 -40.53
N GLY A 416 0.55 -10.02 -40.21
CA GLY A 416 1.31 -10.82 -39.24
C GLY A 416 1.15 -10.39 -37.78
N THR A 417 0.16 -9.56 -37.47
CA THR A 417 -0.22 -9.20 -36.10
C THR A 417 -1.62 -9.72 -35.79
N THR A 418 -1.75 -10.44 -34.68
CA THR A 418 -3.02 -10.87 -34.10
C THR A 418 -3.47 -9.87 -33.05
N LEU A 419 -4.67 -9.33 -33.23
CA LEU A 419 -5.37 -8.49 -32.26
C LEU A 419 -6.55 -9.28 -31.68
N VAL A 420 -6.60 -9.41 -30.36
CA VAL A 420 -7.73 -9.97 -29.63
C VAL A 420 -8.33 -8.89 -28.74
N THR A 421 -9.63 -8.66 -28.85
CA THR A 421 -10.37 -7.69 -28.05
C THR A 421 -11.61 -8.32 -27.44
N ALA A 422 -11.83 -8.07 -26.16
CA ALA A 422 -13.07 -8.35 -25.46
C ALA A 422 -13.29 -7.24 -24.42
N ASP A 423 -14.43 -7.23 -23.74
CA ASP A 423 -14.65 -6.28 -22.65
C ASP A 423 -13.54 -6.39 -21.60
N GLY A 424 -12.91 -5.26 -21.26
CA GLY A 424 -11.76 -5.20 -20.34
C GLY A 424 -10.47 -5.90 -20.79
N VAL A 425 -10.38 -6.38 -22.04
CA VAL A 425 -9.21 -7.12 -22.56
C VAL A 425 -8.77 -6.59 -23.92
N THR A 426 -7.48 -6.31 -24.06
CA THR A 426 -6.84 -6.04 -25.35
C THR A 426 -5.50 -6.75 -25.41
N ALA A 427 -5.31 -7.60 -26.42
CA ALA A 427 -4.07 -8.30 -26.65
C ALA A 427 -3.61 -8.09 -28.09
N ARG A 428 -2.32 -7.76 -28.29
CA ARG A 428 -1.71 -7.58 -29.59
C ARG A 428 -0.39 -8.34 -29.62
N PHE A 429 -0.28 -9.32 -30.51
CA PHE A 429 0.92 -10.15 -30.64
C PHE A 429 1.32 -10.33 -32.11
N ALA A 430 2.61 -10.22 -32.39
CA ALA A 430 3.20 -10.54 -33.67
C ALA A 430 3.32 -12.06 -33.83
N ARG A 431 2.98 -12.56 -35.03
CA ARG A 431 3.13 -13.97 -35.45
C ARG A 431 2.47 -14.98 -34.51
N ALA A 432 1.45 -14.57 -33.76
CA ALA A 432 0.69 -15.49 -32.94
C ALA A 432 -0.23 -16.33 -33.82
N THR A 433 -0.52 -17.56 -33.39
CA THR A 433 -1.55 -18.40 -34.01
C THR A 433 -2.77 -18.44 -33.11
N VAL A 434 -3.96 -18.51 -33.71
CA VAL A 434 -5.22 -18.57 -32.98
C VAL A 434 -5.97 -19.86 -33.30
N ALA A 435 -6.38 -20.57 -32.26
CA ALA A 435 -7.26 -21.73 -32.35
C ALA A 435 -8.55 -21.47 -31.56
N ARG A 436 -9.67 -21.99 -32.06
CA ARG A 436 -10.98 -21.92 -31.41
C ARG A 436 -11.47 -23.33 -31.11
N GLU A 437 -11.78 -23.60 -29.85
CA GLU A 437 -12.32 -24.88 -29.38
C GLU A 437 -13.48 -24.61 -28.41
N GLY A 438 -14.71 -24.80 -28.87
CA GLY A 438 -15.90 -24.44 -28.10
C GLY A 438 -15.90 -22.96 -27.73
N GLN A 439 -16.04 -22.65 -26.43
CA GLN A 439 -16.00 -21.28 -25.88
C GLN A 439 -14.57 -20.82 -25.50
N VAL A 440 -13.53 -21.41 -26.10
CA VAL A 440 -12.14 -21.06 -25.82
C VAL A 440 -11.45 -20.52 -27.07
N VAL A 441 -10.91 -19.30 -26.95
CA VAL A 441 -9.97 -18.71 -27.91
C VAL A 441 -8.56 -18.88 -27.34
N ARG A 442 -7.76 -19.73 -28.00
CA ARG A 442 -6.35 -19.96 -27.64
C ARG A 442 -5.46 -19.16 -28.58
N VAL A 443 -4.58 -18.33 -28.01
CA VAL A 443 -3.55 -17.57 -28.73
C VAL A 443 -2.20 -18.14 -28.35
N THR A 444 -1.46 -18.71 -29.30
CA THR A 444 -0.13 -19.28 -29.07
C THR A 444 0.92 -18.34 -29.62
N LEU A 445 1.86 -17.91 -28.76
CA LEU A 445 2.95 -17.02 -29.17
C LEU A 445 4.03 -17.78 -29.94
N ALA A 446 4.54 -17.15 -30.99
CA ALA A 446 5.73 -17.60 -31.68
C ALA A 446 6.96 -17.48 -30.75
N PRO A 447 7.98 -18.34 -30.94
CA PRO A 447 9.27 -18.15 -30.27
C PRO A 447 9.89 -16.79 -30.67
N PRO A 448 10.82 -16.24 -29.85
CA PRO A 448 11.58 -15.06 -30.22
C PRO A 448 12.28 -15.27 -31.56
N SER A 449 12.37 -14.24 -32.39
CA SER A 449 13.33 -14.30 -33.51
C SER A 449 14.74 -14.42 -32.92
N PRO A 450 15.62 -15.22 -33.54
CA PRO A 450 17.01 -15.33 -33.11
C PRO A 450 17.77 -14.00 -33.17
#